data_AF-A0A353NJH1-F1
#
_entry.id   AF-A0A353NJH1-F1
#
_cell.length_a   1.000
_cell.length_b   1.000
_cell.length_c   1.000
_cell.angle_alpha   90.00
_cell.angle_beta   90.00
_cell.angle_gamma   90.00
#
_symmetry.space_group_name_H-M   'P 1'
#
loop_
_entity.id
_entity.type
_entity.pdbx_description
1 polymer ?
#
loop_
_entity_poly.entity_id
_entity_poly.type
_entity_poly.pdbx_seq_one_letter_code
_entity_poly.pdbx_strand_id
1 'polypeptide(L)' 'MKTPIILKEKVDVNITEEVMSFIAKVGTVAGAMIGIWALATLVAGLTSAGPLGLIRGYITAITGF' A
#
# COMPACT_ATOMS: atom_id res chain seq x y z
N MET A 1 1.57 -57.62 0.32
CA MET A 1 0.59 -56.68 0.91
C MET A 1 0.87 -55.29 0.35
N LYS A 2 -0.10 -54.66 -0.29
CA LYS A 2 0.02 -53.31 -0.88
C LYS A 2 -0.12 -52.29 0.24
N THR A 3 0.98 -51.68 0.67
CA THR A 3 0.93 -50.49 1.52
C THR A 3 0.51 -49.31 0.64
N PRO A 4 -0.53 -48.56 1.02
CA PRO A 4 -1.02 -47.46 0.22
C PRO A 4 0.04 -46.37 0.25
N ILE A 5 0.62 -46.08 -0.92
CA ILE A 5 0.67 -44.72 -1.50
C ILE A 5 0.28 -43.70 -0.44
N ILE A 6 1.21 -43.39 0.46
CA ILE A 6 1.06 -42.31 1.42
C ILE A 6 0.92 -41.09 0.54
N LEU A 7 -0.32 -40.69 0.33
CA LEU A 7 -0.75 -39.34 0.07
C LEU A 7 0.36 -38.50 -0.56
N LYS A 8 0.65 -38.79 -1.83
CA LYS A 8 0.76 -37.72 -2.82
C LYS A 8 -0.62 -37.06 -2.90
N GLU A 9 -1.08 -36.53 -1.78
CA GLU A 9 -2.02 -35.45 -1.72
C GLU A 9 -1.28 -34.38 -2.51
N LYS A 10 -1.73 -34.21 -3.75
CA LYS A 10 -1.36 -33.05 -4.52
C LYS A 10 -1.73 -31.89 -3.61
N VAL A 11 -0.72 -31.35 -2.92
CA VAL A 11 -0.79 -29.97 -2.50
C VAL A 11 -0.77 -29.24 -3.83
N ASP A 12 -1.95 -29.11 -4.46
CA ASP A 12 -2.20 -28.14 -5.51
C ASP A 12 -2.06 -26.79 -4.81
N VAL A 13 -0.81 -26.41 -4.58
CA VAL A 13 -0.46 -25.07 -4.11
C VAL A 13 -0.92 -24.18 -5.25
N ASN A 14 -2.05 -23.51 -5.04
CA ASN A 14 -2.58 -22.56 -6.00
C ASN A 14 -1.66 -21.32 -5.95
N ILE A 15 -0.54 -21.40 -6.67
CA ILE A 15 0.53 -20.38 -6.66
C ILE A 15 -0.05 -19.00 -6.95
N THR A 16 -1.09 -18.93 -7.77
CA THR A 16 -1.83 -17.70 -8.07
C THR A 16 -2.42 -17.06 -6.81
N GLU A 17 -3.05 -17.85 -5.95
CA GLU A 17 -3.69 -17.37 -4.73
C GLU A 17 -2.66 -16.89 -3.70
N GLU A 18 -1.55 -17.63 -3.59
CA GLU A 18 -0.45 -17.28 -2.69
C GLU A 18 0.29 -16.01 -3.14
N VAL A 19 0.53 -15.87 -4.46
CA VAL A 19 1.15 -14.66 -5.04
C VAL A 19 0.23 -13.45 -4.90
N MET A 20 -1.08 -13.59 -5.13
CA MET A 20 -2.05 -12.50 -4.95
C MET A 20 -2.14 -12.06 -3.49
N SER A 21 -2.14 -13.01 -2.55
CA SER A 21 -2.07 -12.73 -1.10
C SER A 21 -0.79 -11.99 -0.72
N PHE A 22 0.35 -12.40 -1.28
CA PHE A 22 1.64 -11.75 -1.02
C PHE A 22 1.67 -10.31 -1.55
N ILE A 23 1.24 -10.09 -2.80
CA ILE A 23 1.18 -8.75 -3.40
C ILE A 23 0.22 -7.85 -2.62
N ALA A 24 -0.94 -8.35 -2.19
CA ALA A 24 -1.88 -7.59 -1.39
C ALA A 24 -1.26 -7.16 -0.04
N LYS A 25 -0.51 -8.04 0.61
CA LYS A 25 0.20 -7.73 1.87
C LYS A 25 1.32 -6.71 1.66
N VAL A 26 2.12 -6.87 0.62
CA VAL A 26 3.20 -5.90 0.30
C VAL A 26 2.62 -4.54 -0.09
N GLY A 27 1.57 -4.54 -0.92
CA GLY A 27 0.89 -3.33 -1.37
C GLY A 27 0.21 -2.57 -0.22
N THR A 28 -0.37 -3.28 0.75
CA THR A 28 -0.95 -2.65 1.95
C THR A 28 0.12 -2.05 2.86
N VAL A 29 1.27 -2.71 3.06
CA VAL A 29 2.40 -2.16 3.83
C VAL A 29 3.01 -0.95 3.12
N ALA A 30 3.23 -1.04 1.81
CA ALA A 30 3.74 0.08 1.02
C ALA A 30 2.76 1.26 1.01
N GLY A 31 1.47 0.99 0.84
CA GLY A 31 0.41 1.99 0.91
C GLY A 31 0.31 2.65 2.29
N ALA A 32 0.46 1.88 3.37
CA ALA A 32 0.46 2.42 4.74
C ALA A 32 1.67 3.33 4.99
N MET A 33 2.87 2.96 4.52
CA MET A 33 4.05 3.82 4.60
C MET A 33 3.85 5.15 3.85
N ILE A 34 3.35 5.08 2.61
CA ILE A 34 3.08 6.28 1.80
C ILE A 34 1.99 7.13 2.46
N GLY A 35 0.94 6.50 2.98
CA GLY A 35 -0.16 7.18 3.65
C GLY A 35 0.29 7.93 4.91
N ILE A 36 1.13 7.31 5.75
CA ILE A 36 1.69 7.97 6.93
C ILE A 36 2.58 9.15 6.53
N TRP A 37 3.40 8.98 5.48
CA TRP A 37 4.27 10.04 5.00
C TRP A 37 3.48 11.23 4.40
N ALA A 38 2.44 10.94 3.61
CA ALA A 38 1.54 11.94 3.06
C ALA A 38 0.75 12.69 4.15
N LEU A 39 0.30 11.98 5.19
CA LEU A 39 -0.34 12.61 6.35
C LEU A 39 0.63 13.51 7.12
N ALA A 40 1.87 13.07 7.33
CA ALA A 40 2.88 13.87 8.02
C ALA A 40 3.19 15.19 7.28
N THR A 41 3.35 15.13 5.95
CA THR A 41 3.59 16.34 5.13
C THR A 41 2.37 17.25 5.04
N LEU A 42 1.15 16.68 4.99
CA LEU A 42 -0.09 17.44 5.03
C LEU A 42 -0.24 18.19 6.35
N VAL A 43 -0.02 17.52 7.48
CA VAL A 43 -0.09 18.13 8.81
C VAL A 43 0.99 19.20 8.98
N ALA A 44 2.22 18.93 8.54
CA ALA A 44 3.30 19.91 8.58
C ALA A 44 2.97 21.16 7.75
N GLY A 45 2.45 21.00 6.53
CA GLY A 45 1.99 22.11 5.69
C GLY A 45 0.83 22.89 6.32
N LEU A 46 -0.10 22.19 6.98
CA LEU A 46 -1.23 22.80 7.66
C LEU A 46 -0.79 23.65 8.86
N THR A 47 0.18 23.16 9.64
CA THR A 47 0.71 23.87 10.82
C THR A 47 1.61 25.07 10.48
N SER A 48 2.29 25.03 9.34
CA SER A 48 3.26 26.07 8.95
C SER A 48 2.64 27.24 8.18
N ALA A 49 1.64 26.99 7.33
CA ALA A 49 1.03 28.03 6.49
C ALA A 49 -0.49 28.23 6.73
N GLY A 50 -1.12 27.35 7.52
CA GLY A 50 -2.58 27.31 7.68
C GLY A 50 -3.32 26.72 6.47
N PRO A 51 -4.60 26.35 6.61
CA PRO A 51 -5.39 25.68 5.56
C PRO A 51 -5.48 26.50 4.27
N LEU A 52 -5.69 27.82 4.40
CA LEU A 52 -5.79 28.75 3.27
C LEU A 52 -4.44 28.96 2.57
N GLY A 53 -3.32 28.91 3.31
CA GLY A 53 -1.98 28.99 2.75
C GLY A 53 -1.61 27.74 1.94
N LEU A 54 -2.06 26.57 2.38
CA LEU A 54 -1.86 25.31 1.66
C LEU A 54 -2.66 25.27 0.35
N ILE A 55 -3.92 25.70 0.37
CA ILE A 55 -4.78 25.76 -0.82
C ILE A 55 -4.23 26.79 -1.82
N ARG A 56 -3.81 27.98 -1.36
CA ARG A 56 -3.16 28.96 -2.23
C ARG A 56 -1.85 28.44 -2.79
N GLY A 57 -1.00 27.81 -1.98
CA GLY A 57 0.24 27.19 -2.44
C GLY A 57 0.00 26.08 -3.46
N TYR A 58 -1.06 25.27 -3.29
CA TYR A 58 -1.47 24.26 -4.25
C TYR A 58 -1.97 24.88 -5.57
N ILE A 59 -2.78 25.93 -5.48
CA ILE A 59 -3.24 26.67 -6.66
C ILE A 59 -2.05 27.28 -7.40
N THR A 60 -1.16 28.01 -6.70
CA THR A 60 0.08 28.57 -7.27
C THR A 60 1.01 27.50 -7.84
N ALA A 61 1.14 26.34 -7.21
CA ALA A 61 1.94 25.24 -7.74
C ALA A 61 1.39 24.67 -9.06
N ILE A 62 0.07 24.70 -9.25
CA ILE A 62 -0.59 24.26 -10.49
C ILE A 62 -0.59 25.37 -11.54
N THR A 63 -0.85 26.61 -11.14
CA THR A 63 -1.02 27.75 -12.06
C THR A 63 0.28 28.49 -12.37
N GLY A 64 1.36 28.22 -11.62
CA GLY A 64 2.69 28.81 -11.83
C GLY A 64 2.81 30.31 -11.50
N PHE A 65 1.78 30.90 -10.88
CA PHE A 65 1.69 32.32 -10.51
C PHE A 65 1.63 32.49 -9.00
#